data_AF-A0A084SF33-F1
#
_entry.id   AF-A0A084SF33-F1
#
_cell.length_a   1.000
_cell.length_b   1.000
_cell.length_c   1.000
_cell.angle_alpha   90.00
_cell.angle_beta   90.00
_cell.angle_gamma   90.00
#
_symmetry.space_group_name_H-M   'P 1'
#
loop_
_entity.id
_entity.type
_entity.pdbx_description
1 polymer ?
#
loop_
_entity_poly.entity_id
_entity_poly.type
_entity_poly.pdbx_seq_one_letter_code
_entity_poly.pdbx_strand_id
1 'polypeptide(L)'
;MQPGEALFVHPGLKIRPCEWGYGVFTDVAIAEGTILEEAHYLKVPFRTVRSSALSDYVFNIEWGPHEEDRGGEWVAIVMGSGMIYNHSQDPNVSYYRGYQKGHSPKDVFTFYALRDIEAGEQLCISYGENWWKTRGQDMP
;
A
#
# COMPACT_ATOMS: atom_id res chain seq x y z
N MET A 1 17.92 -23.14 -10.50
CA MET A 1 17.14 -22.73 -9.31
C MET A 1 15.70 -22.60 -9.76
N GLN A 2 14.75 -23.28 -9.12
CA GLN A 2 13.33 -23.05 -9.42
C GLN A 2 12.91 -21.70 -8.80
N PRO A 3 12.14 -20.86 -9.50
CA PRO A 3 11.65 -19.62 -8.93
C PRO A 3 10.72 -19.91 -7.73
N GLY A 4 10.72 -19.00 -6.75
CA GLY A 4 9.76 -19.02 -5.65
C GLY A 4 8.34 -18.67 -6.12
N GLU A 5 7.39 -18.67 -5.17
CA GLU A 5 6.02 -18.26 -5.42
C GLU A 5 5.94 -16.79 -5.88
N ALA A 6 5.09 -16.50 -6.85
CA ALA A 6 4.87 -15.14 -7.32
C ALA A 6 4.07 -14.32 -6.30
N LEU A 7 4.31 -13.00 -6.26
CA LEU A 7 3.42 -12.10 -5.53
C LEU A 7 2.08 -12.00 -6.26
N PHE A 8 1.00 -12.03 -5.50
CA PHE A 8 -0.35 -12.01 -6.04
C PHE A 8 -0.71 -10.60 -6.52
N VAL A 9 -1.34 -10.52 -7.70
CA VAL A 9 -1.99 -9.32 -8.21
C VAL A 9 -3.34 -9.75 -8.76
N HIS A 10 -4.42 -9.18 -8.24
CA HIS A 10 -5.76 -9.52 -8.66
C HIS A 10 -5.94 -9.09 -10.13
N PRO A 11 -6.39 -10.00 -11.03
CA PRO A 11 -6.42 -9.74 -12.47
C PRO A 11 -7.36 -8.60 -12.87
N GLY A 12 -8.34 -8.28 -12.01
CA GLY A 12 -9.25 -7.15 -12.17
C GLY A 12 -8.61 -5.78 -12.00
N LEU A 13 -7.43 -5.67 -11.35
CA LEU A 13 -6.80 -4.37 -11.09
C LEU A 13 -6.37 -3.67 -12.38
N LYS A 14 -6.60 -2.36 -12.44
CA LYS A 14 -6.21 -1.48 -13.53
C LYS A 14 -5.75 -0.13 -12.98
N ILE A 15 -4.64 0.36 -13.48
CA ILE A 15 -4.20 1.74 -13.23
C ILE A 15 -4.78 2.62 -14.33
N ARG A 16 -5.49 3.68 -13.94
CA ARG A 16 -6.14 4.60 -14.89
C ARG A 16 -5.92 6.06 -14.51
N PRO A 17 -5.89 6.98 -15.49
CA PRO A 17 -5.96 8.40 -15.21
C PRO A 17 -7.26 8.74 -14.46
N CYS A 18 -7.17 9.65 -13.50
CA CYS A 18 -8.29 10.20 -12.73
C CYS A 18 -8.01 11.66 -12.35
N GLU A 19 -8.93 12.29 -11.61
CA GLU A 19 -8.79 13.69 -11.18
C GLU A 19 -7.50 13.95 -10.39
N TRP A 20 -7.03 12.98 -9.60
CA TRP A 20 -5.80 13.06 -8.79
C TRP A 20 -4.53 12.55 -9.49
N GLY A 21 -4.55 12.48 -10.82
CA GLY A 21 -3.45 11.94 -11.62
C GLY A 21 -3.74 10.51 -12.06
N TYR A 22 -3.22 9.51 -11.36
CA TYR A 22 -3.55 8.10 -11.58
C TYR A 22 -4.15 7.48 -10.32
N GLY A 23 -5.02 6.50 -10.51
CA GLY A 23 -5.60 5.72 -9.43
C GLY A 23 -5.67 4.25 -9.80
N VAL A 24 -5.87 3.41 -8.79
CA VAL A 24 -6.13 1.98 -8.96
C VAL A 24 -7.63 1.76 -9.04
N PHE A 25 -8.09 0.98 -10.01
CA PHE A 25 -9.49 0.66 -10.30
C PHE A 25 -9.64 -0.85 -10.46
N THR A 26 -10.88 -1.35 -10.48
CA THR A 26 -11.20 -2.72 -10.87
C THR A 26 -12.13 -2.78 -12.08
N ASP A 27 -12.00 -3.80 -12.94
CA ASP A 27 -12.93 -4.08 -14.04
C ASP A 27 -14.00 -5.13 -13.71
N VAL A 28 -13.93 -5.69 -12.50
CA VAL A 28 -14.83 -6.74 -12.04
C VAL A 28 -15.30 -6.42 -10.63
N ALA A 29 -16.45 -6.98 -10.25
CA ALA A 29 -16.87 -6.97 -8.85
C ALA A 29 -15.86 -7.76 -7.99
N ILE A 30 -15.58 -7.26 -6.80
CA ILE A 30 -14.65 -7.85 -5.83
C ILE A 30 -15.39 -8.00 -4.49
N ALA A 31 -15.37 -9.19 -3.92
CA ALA A 31 -16.00 -9.44 -2.63
C ALA A 31 -15.16 -8.87 -1.47
N GLU A 32 -15.81 -8.50 -0.36
CA GLU A 32 -15.16 -8.13 0.89
C GLU A 32 -14.08 -9.15 1.30
N GLY A 33 -12.95 -8.65 1.82
CA GLY A 33 -11.83 -9.47 2.30
C GLY A 33 -10.94 -10.05 1.20
N THR A 34 -11.29 -9.88 -0.07
CA THR A 34 -10.47 -10.35 -1.20
C THR A 34 -9.11 -9.65 -1.21
N ILE A 35 -8.03 -10.43 -1.31
CA ILE A 35 -6.68 -9.89 -1.54
C ILE A 35 -6.63 -9.28 -2.94
N LEU A 36 -6.10 -8.06 -3.01
CA LEU A 36 -6.00 -7.27 -4.25
C LEU A 36 -4.59 -7.31 -4.80
N GLU A 37 -3.59 -7.07 -3.96
CA GLU A 37 -2.20 -7.00 -4.39
C GLU A 37 -1.28 -7.32 -3.22
N GLU A 38 -0.21 -8.04 -3.52
CA GLU A 38 0.94 -8.19 -2.65
C GLU A 38 2.12 -7.44 -3.26
N ALA A 39 2.62 -6.47 -2.53
CA ALA A 39 3.68 -5.58 -3.00
C ALA A 39 4.94 -5.75 -2.17
N HIS A 40 6.05 -6.02 -2.86
CA HIS A 40 7.37 -5.86 -2.26
C HIS A 40 7.63 -4.39 -1.91
N TYR A 41 8.53 -4.13 -0.99
CA TYR A 41 8.82 -2.77 -0.54
C TYR A 41 10.26 -2.65 -0.07
N LEU A 42 10.78 -1.42 -0.09
CA LEU A 42 12.07 -1.07 0.47
C LEU A 42 11.89 -0.21 1.71
N LYS A 43 12.69 -0.48 2.74
CA LYS A 43 12.74 0.38 3.92
C LYS A 43 13.83 1.42 3.77
N VAL A 44 13.48 2.66 4.06
CA VAL A 44 14.44 3.77 4.04
C VAL A 44 14.25 4.65 5.28
N PRO A 45 15.33 5.27 5.79
CA PRO A 45 15.17 6.31 6.81
C PRO A 45 14.34 7.45 6.23
N PHE A 46 13.34 7.94 6.98
CA PHE A 46 12.44 8.99 6.46
C PHE A 46 13.21 10.24 6.01
N ARG A 47 14.28 10.61 6.74
CA ARG A 47 15.18 11.72 6.39
C ARG A 47 15.72 11.67 4.96
N THR A 48 15.84 10.49 4.35
CA THR A 48 16.36 10.32 2.99
C THR A 48 15.33 10.71 1.93
N VAL A 49 14.04 10.59 2.23
CA VAL A 49 12.94 10.85 1.28
C VAL A 49 12.14 12.10 1.62
N ARG A 50 12.24 12.62 2.86
CA ARG A 50 11.46 13.76 3.39
C ARG A 50 11.48 15.01 2.52
N SER A 51 12.58 15.28 1.83
CA SER A 51 12.75 16.48 0.99
C SER A 51 12.50 16.22 -0.50
N SER A 52 11.79 15.14 -0.84
CA SER A 52 11.49 14.74 -2.21
C SER A 52 9.99 14.46 -2.37
N ALA A 53 9.54 14.36 -3.63
CA ALA A 53 8.17 13.97 -3.95
C ALA A 53 7.78 12.61 -3.36
N LEU A 54 8.74 11.73 -3.05
CA LEU A 54 8.45 10.44 -2.41
C LEU A 54 7.80 10.59 -1.02
N SER A 55 7.98 11.73 -0.35
CA SER A 55 7.34 11.97 0.95
C SER A 55 5.81 11.93 0.92
N ASP A 56 5.19 12.11 -0.25
CA ASP A 56 3.74 12.00 -0.45
C ASP A 56 3.23 10.56 -0.60
N TYR A 57 4.14 9.60 -0.87
CA TYR A 57 3.78 8.25 -1.28
C TYR A 57 4.25 7.14 -0.33
N VAL A 58 5.22 7.44 0.53
CA VAL A 58 5.79 6.45 1.44
C VAL A 58 4.84 6.09 2.57
N PHE A 59 4.95 4.84 3.04
CA PHE A 59 4.12 4.29 4.09
C PHE A 59 4.87 4.31 5.40
N ASN A 60 4.22 4.77 6.48
CA ASN A 60 4.79 4.64 7.82
C ASN A 60 4.86 3.16 8.21
N ILE A 61 5.99 2.74 8.78
CA ILE A 61 6.19 1.36 9.23
C ILE A 61 6.83 1.33 10.61
N GLU A 62 6.50 0.27 11.33
CA GLU A 62 7.20 -0.12 12.56
C GLU A 62 8.07 -1.34 12.28
N TRP A 63 9.09 -1.55 13.12
CA TRP A 63 9.91 -2.75 13.07
C TRP A 63 9.10 -3.96 13.53
N GLY A 64 9.11 -5.02 12.71
CA GLY A 64 8.46 -6.27 13.06
C GLY A 64 9.28 -7.08 14.07
N PRO A 65 8.68 -8.05 14.78
CA PRO A 65 9.38 -8.88 15.77
C PRO A 65 10.54 -9.74 15.22
N HIS A 66 10.64 -9.86 13.91
CA HIS A 66 11.65 -10.64 13.21
C HIS A 66 12.83 -9.79 12.71
N GLU A 67 12.88 -8.52 13.11
CA GLU A 67 13.76 -7.51 12.54
C GLU A 67 14.57 -6.80 13.62
N GLU A 68 15.74 -6.31 13.21
CA GLU A 68 16.57 -5.47 14.06
C GLU A 68 16.05 -4.03 14.01
N ASP A 69 15.58 -3.50 15.14
CA ASP A 69 15.25 -2.08 15.26
C ASP A 69 16.52 -1.24 15.14
N ARG A 70 16.57 -0.41 14.10
CA ARG A 70 17.71 0.47 13.80
C ARG A 70 17.58 1.87 14.40
N GLY A 71 16.52 2.12 15.17
CA GLY A 71 16.18 3.42 15.73
C GLY A 71 15.81 4.47 14.68
N GLY A 72 15.16 5.52 15.16
CA GLY A 72 14.69 6.64 14.33
C GLY A 72 13.48 6.28 13.46
N GLU A 73 13.07 7.23 12.62
CA GLU A 73 11.88 7.11 11.78
C GLU A 73 12.22 6.46 10.43
N TRP A 74 11.50 5.39 10.11
CA TRP A 74 11.64 4.63 8.87
C TRP A 74 10.30 4.53 8.17
N VAL A 75 10.36 4.52 6.84
CA VAL A 75 9.20 4.42 5.97
C VAL A 75 9.43 3.34 4.92
N ALA A 76 8.35 2.83 4.36
CA ALA A 76 8.35 1.91 3.24
C ALA A 76 8.08 2.64 1.91
N ILE A 77 8.96 2.40 0.94
CA ILE A 77 8.69 2.63 -0.49
C ILE A 77 8.04 1.34 -1.01
N VAL A 78 6.73 1.35 -1.18
CA VAL A 78 5.94 0.17 -1.58
C VAL A 78 5.86 0.10 -3.10
N MET A 79 6.33 -1.01 -3.67
CA MET A 79 6.36 -1.22 -5.12
C MET A 79 4.97 -1.70 -5.62
N GLY A 80 4.92 -2.22 -6.86
CA GLY A 80 3.65 -2.60 -7.47
C GLY A 80 2.76 -1.37 -7.66
N SER A 81 1.47 -1.50 -7.36
CA SER A 81 0.54 -0.37 -7.36
C SER A 81 0.38 0.29 -5.99
N GLY A 82 1.12 -0.14 -4.97
CA GLY A 82 0.96 0.31 -3.58
C GLY A 82 0.99 1.83 -3.42
N MET A 83 1.96 2.50 -4.07
CA MET A 83 2.09 3.97 -4.09
C MET A 83 1.14 4.67 -5.08
N ILE A 84 0.18 3.97 -5.69
CA ILE A 84 -0.78 4.52 -6.66
C ILE A 84 -2.21 4.55 -6.09
N TYR A 85 -2.50 3.79 -5.03
CA TYR A 85 -3.79 3.85 -4.36
C TYR A 85 -4.02 5.25 -3.78
N ASN A 86 -5.06 5.92 -4.25
CA ASN A 86 -5.40 7.26 -3.78
C ASN A 86 -6.06 7.24 -2.40
N HIS A 87 -6.18 8.41 -1.80
CA HIS A 87 -6.84 8.60 -0.52
C HIS A 87 -8.37 8.65 -0.65
N SER A 88 -9.08 8.13 0.37
CA SER A 88 -10.49 8.41 0.65
C SER A 88 -10.73 8.45 2.17
N GLN A 89 -11.72 9.25 2.62
CA GLN A 89 -12.23 9.21 4.00
C GLN A 89 -13.03 7.95 4.31
N ASP A 90 -13.68 7.42 3.28
CA ASP A 90 -14.39 6.15 3.30
C ASP A 90 -13.64 5.20 2.35
N PRO A 91 -12.47 4.67 2.77
CA PRO A 91 -11.68 3.80 1.93
C PRO A 91 -12.37 2.45 1.76
N ASN A 92 -12.32 1.91 0.54
CA ASN A 92 -12.79 0.55 0.24
C ASN A 92 -11.64 -0.47 0.23
N VAL A 93 -10.39 -0.02 0.43
CA VAL A 93 -9.20 -0.86 0.54
C VAL A 93 -8.43 -0.55 1.81
N SER A 94 -7.95 -1.61 2.46
CA SER A 94 -6.98 -1.53 3.54
C SER A 94 -5.76 -2.37 3.19
N TYR A 95 -4.70 -2.22 3.98
CA TYR A 95 -3.49 -2.98 3.81
C TYR A 95 -2.89 -3.34 5.16
N TYR A 96 -2.08 -4.40 5.17
CA TYR A 96 -1.19 -4.71 6.28
C TYR A 96 0.17 -5.11 5.75
N ARG A 97 1.19 -4.90 6.56
CA ARG A 97 2.53 -5.43 6.31
C ARG A 97 2.66 -6.77 7.02
N GLY A 98 2.79 -7.84 6.23
CA GLY A 98 2.79 -9.21 6.72
C GLY A 98 4.15 -9.87 6.55
N TYR A 99 4.57 -10.61 7.58
CA TYR A 99 5.72 -11.51 7.49
C TYR A 99 5.30 -12.97 7.71
N GLN A 100 5.55 -13.81 6.71
CA GLN A 100 5.35 -15.25 6.80
C GLN A 100 6.70 -15.96 6.91
N LYS A 101 6.86 -16.78 7.96
CA LYS A 101 7.99 -17.72 8.09
C LYS A 101 7.68 -19.00 7.32
N GLY A 102 8.71 -19.63 6.74
CA GLY A 102 8.55 -20.92 6.07
C GLY A 102 9.63 -21.20 5.03
N HIS A 103 9.39 -22.20 4.19
CA HIS A 103 10.29 -22.56 3.09
C HIS A 103 10.38 -21.46 2.00
N SER A 104 9.35 -20.63 1.90
CA SER A 104 9.32 -19.42 1.08
C SER A 104 8.91 -18.25 2.00
N PRO A 105 9.85 -17.62 2.72
CA PRO A 105 9.51 -16.50 3.58
C PRO A 105 9.03 -15.32 2.74
N LYS A 106 8.03 -14.61 3.25
CA LYS A 106 7.39 -13.50 2.55
C LYS A 106 7.29 -12.31 3.50
N ASP A 107 7.84 -11.17 3.09
CA ASP A 107 7.72 -9.89 3.81
C ASP A 107 7.22 -8.85 2.80
N VAL A 108 5.92 -8.57 2.83
CA VAL A 108 5.24 -7.75 1.81
C VAL A 108 4.10 -6.94 2.42
N PHE A 109 3.70 -5.90 1.71
CA PHE A 109 2.40 -5.26 1.92
C PHE A 109 1.32 -6.07 1.21
N THR A 110 0.22 -6.34 1.89
CA THR A 110 -0.96 -7.01 1.32
C THR A 110 -2.13 -6.06 1.38
N PHE A 111 -2.67 -5.70 0.21
CA PHE A 111 -3.85 -4.86 0.04
C PHE A 111 -5.08 -5.76 -0.10
N TYR A 112 -6.18 -5.41 0.55
CA TYR A 112 -7.42 -6.20 0.54
C TYR A 112 -8.67 -5.31 0.60
N ALA A 113 -9.77 -5.83 0.07
CA ALA A 113 -11.06 -5.13 0.04
C ALA A 113 -11.70 -5.06 1.44
N LEU A 114 -12.17 -3.88 1.85
CA LEU A 114 -12.86 -3.65 3.13
C LEU A 114 -14.37 -3.91 3.07
N ARG A 115 -14.92 -3.98 1.85
CA ARG A 115 -16.33 -4.24 1.55
C ARG A 115 -16.43 -4.85 0.16
N ASP A 116 -17.62 -5.24 -0.27
CA ASP A 116 -17.89 -5.52 -1.67
C ASP A 116 -17.63 -4.25 -2.51
N ILE A 117 -16.96 -4.43 -3.65
CA ILE A 117 -16.54 -3.37 -4.58
C ILE A 117 -17.10 -3.70 -5.95
N GLU A 118 -17.78 -2.73 -6.57
CA GLU A 118 -18.37 -2.87 -7.88
C GLU A 118 -17.34 -2.69 -9.01
N ALA A 119 -17.61 -3.28 -10.17
CA ALA A 119 -16.80 -3.06 -11.36
C ALA A 119 -16.78 -1.57 -11.74
N GLY A 120 -15.59 -1.03 -12.00
CA GLY A 120 -15.37 0.38 -12.35
C GLY A 120 -15.09 1.29 -11.14
N GLU A 121 -15.28 0.83 -9.90
CA GLU A 121 -14.91 1.64 -8.72
C GLU A 121 -13.41 1.90 -8.65
N GLN A 122 -13.05 3.06 -8.10
CA GLN A 122 -11.69 3.37 -7.70
C GLN A 122 -11.40 2.72 -6.34
N LEU A 123 -10.22 2.15 -6.21
CA LEU A 123 -9.71 1.52 -5.01
C LEU A 123 -8.87 2.55 -4.24
N CYS A 124 -9.35 2.92 -3.06
CA CYS A 124 -8.74 3.96 -2.24
C CYS A 124 -8.39 3.43 -0.85
N ILE A 125 -7.27 3.91 -0.32
CA ILE A 125 -6.78 3.64 1.04
C ILE A 125 -6.93 4.89 1.93
N SER A 126 -6.75 4.72 3.24
CA SER A 126 -6.51 5.87 4.11
C SER A 126 -5.01 6.18 4.18
N TYR A 127 -4.64 7.45 3.98
CA TYR A 127 -3.28 7.94 4.25
C TYR A 127 -3.07 8.22 5.75
N GLY A 128 -4.15 8.21 6.53
CA GLY A 128 -4.16 8.55 7.95
C GLY A 128 -4.05 10.05 8.22
N GLU A 129 -4.56 10.48 9.37
CA GLU A 129 -4.60 11.90 9.77
C GLU A 129 -3.21 12.55 9.82
N ASN A 130 -2.18 11.80 10.19
CA ASN A 130 -0.83 12.33 10.33
C ASN A 130 -0.26 12.80 8.99
N TRP A 131 -0.67 12.19 7.87
CA TRP A 131 -0.25 12.62 6.54
C TRP A 131 -0.72 14.05 6.22
N TRP A 132 -1.96 14.38 6.61
CA TRP A 132 -2.55 15.71 6.44
C TRP A 132 -1.92 16.75 7.37
N LYS A 133 -1.78 16.40 8.66
CA LYS A 133 -1.19 17.28 9.69
C LYS A 133 0.23 17.72 9.33
N THR A 134 1.06 16.81 8.80
CA THR A 134 2.44 17.12 8.40
C THR A 134 2.54 18.08 7.21
N ARG A 135 1.44 18.30 6.48
CA ARG A 135 1.32 19.23 5.35
C ARG A 135 0.56 20.52 5.72
N GLY A 136 0.23 20.71 7.00
CA GLY A 136 -0.52 21.88 7.46
C GLY A 136 -1.95 21.93 6.92
N GLN A 137 -2.52 20.76 6.62
CA GLN A 137 -3.88 20.61 6.12
C GLN A 137 -4.71 19.77 7.09
N ASP A 138 -6.01 20.05 7.12
CA ASP A 138 -6.98 19.16 7.75
C ASP A 138 -7.33 18.03 6.77
N MET A 139 -7.62 16.86 7.32
CA MET A 139 -8.04 15.71 6.54
C MET A 139 -9.41 16.02 5.90
N PRO A 140 -9.52 16.04 4.56
CA PRO A 140 -10.71 16.51 3.83
C PRO A 140 -11.87 15.54 3.89
#